data_AF-A0A8S2YQ83-F1
#
_entry.id   AF-A0A8S2YQ83-F1
#
_cell.length_a   1.000
_cell.length_b   1.000
_cell.length_c   1.000
_cell.angle_alpha   90.00
_cell.angle_beta   90.00
_cell.angle_gamma   90.00
#
_symmetry.space_group_name_H-M   'P 1'
#
loop_
_entity.id
_entity.type
_entity.pdbx_description
1 polymer ?
#
loop_
_entity_poly.entity_id
_entity_poly.type
_entity_poly.pdbx_seq_one_letter_code
_entity_poly.pdbx_strand_id
1 'polypeptide(L)' 'LLPILSAYSARFDLTDQSLNTPVHLAARLNQGKSIKFMIQRGGTMKTKNADNQLPIKIAKIFKNKNA' A
#
# COMPACT_ATOMS: atom_id res chain seq x y z
N LEU A 1 -0.08 1.08 -29.36
CA LEU A 1 -0.25 0.37 -28.06
C LEU A 1 0.54 0.99 -26.89
N LEU A 2 1.50 1.89 -27.12
CA LEU A 2 2.35 2.48 -26.07
C LEU A 2 1.95 3.84 -25.43
N PRO A 3 0.91 4.60 -25.85
CA PRO A 3 0.55 5.85 -25.16
C PRO A 3 -0.41 5.69 -23.96
N ILE A 4 -1.10 4.57 -23.81
CA ILE A 4 -2.25 4.44 -22.88
C ILE A 4 -1.81 4.41 -21.40
N LEU A 5 -0.53 4.11 -21.14
CA LEU A 5 0.03 4.08 -19.79
C LEU A 5 0.42 5.46 -19.22
N SER A 6 0.29 6.54 -20.00
CA SER A 6 0.50 7.91 -19.48
C SER A 6 -0.68 8.40 -18.63
N ALA A 7 -1.81 7.67 -18.62
CA ALA A 7 -3.01 7.97 -17.85
C ALA A 7 -3.00 7.38 -16.42
N TYR A 8 -1.83 7.13 -15.84
CA TYR A 8 -1.70 6.60 -14.47
C TYR A 8 -1.96 7.69 -13.42
N SER A 9 -3.16 8.26 -13.42
CA SER A 9 -3.79 8.77 -12.20
C SER A 9 -4.23 7.57 -11.34
N ALA A 10 -3.26 6.72 -10.99
CA ALA A 10 -3.49 5.61 -10.08
C ALA A 10 -3.91 6.22 -8.75
N ARG A 11 -5.19 6.03 -8.40
CA ARG A 11 -5.78 6.51 -7.17
C ARG A 11 -5.31 5.64 -6.01
N PHE A 12 -4.33 6.12 -5.23
CA PHE A 12 -3.76 5.42 -4.07
C PHE A 12 -4.61 5.53 -2.80
N ASP A 13 -5.71 6.29 -2.88
CA ASP A 13 -6.78 6.44 -1.89
C ASP A 13 -7.80 5.30 -1.94
N LEU A 14 -7.80 4.48 -3.00
CA LEU A 14 -8.67 3.31 -3.08
C LEU A 14 -8.36 2.33 -1.96
N THR A 15 -9.40 1.76 -1.37
CA THR A 15 -9.25 0.74 -0.34
C THR A 15 -9.97 -0.55 -0.74
N ASP A 16 -9.47 -1.69 -0.28
CA ASP A 16 -10.23 -2.94 -0.37
C ASP A 16 -11.42 -2.96 0.62
N GLN A 17 -12.15 -4.07 0.65
CA GLN A 17 -13.29 -4.28 1.56
C GLN A 17 -12.92 -4.20 3.05
N SER A 18 -11.64 -4.36 3.39
CA SER A 18 -11.09 -4.24 4.74
C SER A 18 -10.41 -2.90 4.98
N LEU A 19 -10.73 -1.87 4.18
CA LEU A 19 -10.12 -0.54 4.22
C LEU A 19 -8.58 -0.55 4.05
N ASN A 20 -8.00 -1.60 3.45
CA ASN A 20 -6.58 -1.62 3.16
C ASN A 20 -6.30 -0.77 1.92
N THR A 21 -5.50 0.27 2.10
CA THR A 21 -4.90 1.00 0.97
C THR A 21 -3.86 0.13 0.24
N PRO A 22 -3.47 0.47 -1.00
CA PRO A 22 -2.39 -0.21 -1.72
C PRO A 22 -1.10 -0.33 -0.89
N VAL A 23 -0.85 0.63 -0.01
CA VAL A 23 0.31 0.63 0.90
C VAL A 23 0.20 -0.46 1.97
N HIS A 24 -0.98 -0.76 2.50
CA HIS A 24 -1.21 -1.90 3.41
C HIS A 24 -0.92 -3.23 2.71
N LEU A 25 -1.35 -3.38 1.45
CA LEU A 25 -1.10 -4.58 0.65
C LEU A 25 0.40 -4.74 0.34
N ALA A 26 1.08 -3.66 -0.07
CA ALA A 26 2.51 -3.69 -0.31
C ALA A 26 3.32 -3.97 0.97
N ALA A 27 2.86 -3.49 2.13
CA ALA A 27 3.42 -3.79 3.43
C ALA A 27 3.29 -5.27 3.80
N ARG A 28 2.13 -5.88 3.53
CA ARG A 28 1.90 -7.32 3.71
C ARG A 28 2.86 -8.18 2.89
N LEU A 29 3.17 -7.73 1.67
CA LEU A 29 4.07 -8.42 0.74
C LEU A 29 5.56 -8.07 0.94
N ASN A 30 5.91 -7.29 1.97
CA ASN A 30 7.28 -6.79 2.21
C ASN A 30 7.90 -6.07 1.00
N GLN A 31 7.08 -5.38 0.19
CA GLN A 31 7.51 -4.71 -1.02
C GLN A 31 7.85 -3.23 -0.77
N GLY A 32 9.00 -2.99 -0.15
CA GLY A 32 9.46 -1.62 0.17
C GLY A 32 9.57 -0.69 -1.05
N LYS A 33 9.97 -1.22 -2.21
CA LYS A 33 10.05 -0.44 -3.47
C LYS A 33 8.68 0.04 -3.94
N SER A 34 7.66 -0.83 -3.87
CA SER A 34 6.27 -0.49 -4.21
C SER A 34 5.71 0.56 -3.25
N ILE A 35 5.99 0.45 -1.95
CA ILE A 35 5.60 1.45 -0.95
C ILE A 35 6.21 2.82 -1.29
N LYS A 36 7.51 2.87 -1.60
CA LYS A 36 8.20 4.12 -1.95
C LYS A 36 7.58 4.77 -3.19
N PHE A 37 7.25 3.98 -4.21
CA PHE A 37 6.58 4.46 -5.42
C PHE A 37 5.18 5.04 -5.12
N MET A 38 4.38 4.36 -4.29
CA MET A 38 3.05 4.85 -3.91
C MET A 38 3.12 6.16 -3.12
N ILE A 39 4.05 6.28 -2.17
CA ILE A 39 4.24 7.50 -1.37
C ILE A 39 4.65 8.68 -2.25
N GLN A 40 5.57 8.47 -3.19
CA GLN A 40 5.98 9.51 -4.13
C GLN A 40 4.83 10.03 -5.01
N ARG A 41 3.79 9.21 -5.20
CA ARG A 41 2.60 9.55 -5.99
C ARG A 41 1.42 10.06 -5.13
N GLY A 42 1.66 10.35 -3.85
CA GLY A 42 0.64 10.89 -2.93
C GLY A 42 -0.01 9.86 -2.00
N GLY A 43 0.44 8.61 -2.02
CA GLY A 43 -0.01 7.57 -1.09
C GLY A 43 0.40 7.87 0.36
N THR A 44 -0.50 7.62 1.30
CA THR A 44 -0.28 7.91 2.72
C THR A 44 -0.06 6.62 3.53
N MET A 45 0.94 6.65 4.42
CA MET A 45 1.22 5.58 5.40
C MET A 45 0.50 5.77 6.74
N LYS A 46 -0.27 6.86 6.89
CA LYS A 46 -0.96 7.21 8.13
C LYS A 46 -2.41 6.70 8.19
N THR A 47 -2.93 6.22 7.07
CA THR A 47 -4.27 5.64 6.99
C THR A 47 -4.31 4.33 7.76
N LYS A 48 -5.39 4.10 8.50
CA LYS A 48 -5.63 2.85 9.18
C LYS A 48 -6.64 2.02 8.39
N ASN A 49 -6.45 0.72 8.36
CA ASN A 49 -7.42 -0.22 7.78
C ASN A 49 -8.60 -0.47 8.74
N ALA A 50 -9.50 -1.39 8.38
CA ALA A 50 -10.69 -1.73 9.16
C ALA A 50 -10.32 -2.32 10.53
N ASP A 51 -9.15 -2.95 10.65
CA ASP A 51 -8.60 -3.46 11.91
C ASP A 51 -7.90 -2.37 12.74
N ASN A 52 -8.03 -1.10 12.36
CA ASN A 52 -7.35 0.04 12.99
C ASN A 52 -5.81 -0.08 12.93
N GLN A 53 -5.27 -0.84 11.97
CA GLN A 53 -3.84 -1.08 11.80
C GLN A 53 -3.25 -0.14 10.74
N LEU A 54 -2.04 0.33 11.00
CA LEU A 54 -1.25 1.08 10.02
C LEU A 54 -0.50 0.10 9.09
N PRO A 55 -0.12 0.52 7.87
CA PRO A 55 0.70 -0.30 6.96
C PRO A 55 2.00 -0.78 7.61
N ILE A 56 2.65 0.07 8.42
CA ILE A 56 3.88 -0.31 9.15
C ILE A 56 3.61 -1.45 10.14
N LYS A 57 2.46 -1.43 10.81
CA LYS A 57 2.09 -2.48 11.77
C LYS A 57 1.89 -3.81 11.04
N ILE A 58 1.22 -3.79 9.88
CA ILE A 58 1.08 -4.96 9.00
C ILE A 58 2.45 -5.47 8.58
N ALA A 59 3.33 -4.61 8.06
CA ALA A 59 4.68 -5.02 7.66
C ALA A 59 5.43 -5.71 8.81
N LYS A 60 5.34 -5.20 10.04
CA LYS A 60 5.99 -5.79 11.21
C LYS A 60 5.39 -7.15 11.60
N ILE A 61 4.06 -7.29 11.55
CA ILE A 61 3.37 -8.56 11.83
C ILE A 61 3.76 -9.62 10.80
N PHE A 62 3.73 -9.29 9.50
CA PHE A 62 4.04 -10.24 8.44
C PHE A 62 5.54 -10.54 8.33
N LYS A 63 6.41 -9.57 8.62
CA LYS A 63 7.85 -9.82 8.73
C LYS A 63 8.17 -10.82 9.84
N ASN A 64 7.48 -10.74 10.98
CA ASN A 64 7.66 -11.69 12.09
C ASN A 64 7.02 -13.06 11.85
N LYS A 65 5.99 -13.16 10.99
CA LYS A 65 5.40 -14.45 10.59
C LYS A 65 6.24 -15.22 9.57
N ASN A 66 7.10 -14.52 8.83
CA ASN A 66 7.96 -15.10 7.80
C ASN A 66 9.41 -15.30 8.29
N ALA A 67 9.65 -15.27 9.60
CA ALA A 67 10.92 -15.57 10.25
C ALA A 67 10.78 -16.87 11.06
#